data_AF-A0A7Y3BRC2-F1
#
_entry.id   AF-A0A7Y3BRC2-F1
#
_cell.length_a   1.000
_cell.length_b   1.000
_cell.length_c   1.000
_cell.angle_alpha   90.00
_cell.angle_beta   90.00
_cell.angle_gamma   90.00
#
_symmetry.space_group_name_H-M   'P 1'
#
loop_
_entity.id
_entity.type
_entity.pdbx_description
1 polymer ?
#
loop_
_entity_poly.entity_id
_entity_poly.type
_entity_poly.pdbx_seq_one_letter_code
_entity_poly.pdbx_strand_id
1 'polypeptide(L)'
;MTWSVAALVVLAVALVAPRRLRQGRQGRSAKSPSERAPAVHGDGAPSRALQPEERQQPSPSKSCPVCLFEYPTGNRFCVRDGAELMEGHSAMSSAQGMICPTCRRGYPFDSSYCPEDADELVPYGLYGAASSTRPLVRLDAHKICPECGIRHASAHLFCGEDGTELVVVN
;
A
#
# COMPACT_ATOMS: atom_id res chain seq x y z
N MET A 1 16.78 29.02 -39.92
CA MET A 1 16.78 28.10 -38.74
C MET A 1 15.42 28.15 -38.01
N THR A 2 14.28 28.04 -38.71
CA THR A 2 12.93 28.13 -38.09
C THR A 2 12.05 26.90 -38.36
N TRP A 3 12.49 25.97 -39.23
CA TRP A 3 11.71 24.77 -39.56
C TRP A 3 11.79 23.67 -38.49
N SER A 4 12.81 23.69 -37.63
CA SER A 4 13.01 22.64 -36.62
C SER A 4 12.03 22.73 -35.44
N VAL A 5 11.49 23.90 -35.13
CA VAL A 5 10.58 24.09 -33.98
C VAL A 5 9.16 23.61 -34.33
N ALA A 6 8.71 23.83 -35.57
CA ALA A 6 7.39 23.39 -36.03
C ALA A 6 7.26 21.85 -36.04
N ALA A 7 8.32 21.13 -36.42
CA ALA A 7 8.33 19.67 -36.43
C ALA A 7 8.22 19.06 -35.02
N LEU A 8 8.82 19.69 -34.00
CA LEU A 8 8.78 19.21 -32.62
C LEU A 8 7.39 19.38 -31.98
N VAL A 9 6.66 20.46 -32.31
CA VAL A 9 5.32 20.69 -31.76
C VAL A 9 4.29 19.68 -32.30
N VAL A 10 4.38 19.33 -33.60
CA VAL A 10 3.49 18.31 -34.20
C VAL A 10 3.73 16.92 -33.60
N LEU A 11 4.99 16.57 -33.31
CA LEU A 11 5.35 15.29 -32.70
C LEU A 11 4.86 15.16 -31.25
N ALA A 12 4.84 16.26 -30.49
CA ALA A 12 4.32 16.29 -29.12
C ALA A 12 2.79 16.10 -29.05
N VAL A 13 2.03 16.65 -30.01
CA VAL A 13 0.55 16.53 -30.04
C VAL A 13 0.11 15.11 -30.47
N ALA A 14 0.85 14.46 -31.36
CA ALA A 14 0.53 13.10 -31.83
C ALA A 14 0.66 12.01 -30.74
N LEU A 15 1.49 12.22 -29.71
CA LEU A 15 1.72 11.23 -28.64
C LEU A 15 0.71 11.31 -27.48
N VAL A 16 -0.03 12.41 -27.33
CA VAL A 16 -0.98 12.60 -26.22
C VAL A 16 -2.39 12.10 -26.57
N ALA A 17 -2.78 12.16 -27.84
CA ALA A 17 -4.14 11.82 -28.29
C ALA A 17 -4.57 10.34 -28.10
N PRO A 18 -3.73 9.29 -28.31
CA PRO A 18 -4.24 7.92 -28.27
C PRO A 18 -4.45 7.37 -26.85
N ARG A 19 -3.92 8.03 -25.80
CA ARG A 19 -4.02 7.53 -24.41
C ARG A 19 -5.37 7.77 -23.76
N ARG A 20 -6.10 8.81 -24.17
CA ARG A 20 -7.43 9.16 -23.60
C ARG A 20 -8.54 8.21 -24.04
N LEU A 21 -8.39 7.49 -25.17
CA LEU A 21 -9.42 6.60 -25.71
C LEU A 21 -9.39 5.17 -25.15
N ARG A 22 -8.31 4.74 -24.48
CA ARG A 22 -8.21 3.38 -23.91
C ARG A 22 -8.75 3.23 -22.48
N GLN A 23 -8.98 4.32 -21.74
CA GLN A 23 -9.49 4.27 -20.37
C GLN A 23 -11.02 4.03 -20.29
N GLY A 24 -11.78 4.20 -21.37
CA GLY A 24 -13.24 4.12 -21.36
C GLY A 24 -13.86 2.71 -21.46
N ARG A 25 -13.08 1.62 -21.45
CA ARG A 25 -13.58 0.27 -21.79
C ARG A 25 -13.41 -0.82 -20.72
N GLN A 26 -12.89 -0.50 -19.54
CA GLN A 26 -12.67 -1.47 -18.44
C GLN A 26 -13.82 -1.56 -17.41
N GLY A 27 -15.02 -1.08 -17.76
CA GLY A 27 -16.18 -1.02 -16.85
C GLY A 27 -17.25 -2.10 -17.02
N ARG A 28 -16.98 -3.22 -17.70
CA ARG A 28 -17.95 -4.33 -17.83
C ARG A 28 -17.25 -5.68 -17.87
N SER A 29 -17.04 -6.28 -16.70
CA SER A 29 -16.90 -7.73 -16.59
C SER A 29 -17.75 -8.20 -15.43
N ALA A 30 -18.99 -8.57 -15.76
CA ALA A 30 -19.91 -9.24 -14.87
C ALA A 30 -20.39 -10.51 -15.55
N LYS A 31 -20.50 -11.56 -14.72
CA LYS A 31 -21.18 -12.86 -14.88
C LYS A 31 -20.37 -14.03 -15.43
N SER A 32 -19.86 -14.81 -14.48
CA SER A 32 -19.72 -16.27 -14.60
C SER A 32 -21.09 -16.94 -14.34
N PRO A 33 -21.47 -18.01 -15.06
CA PRO A 33 -22.74 -18.72 -14.88
C PRO A 33 -22.58 -20.06 -14.13
N SER A 34 -23.26 -20.21 -13.00
CA SER A 34 -23.71 -21.48 -12.38
C SER A 34 -24.77 -21.06 -11.35
N GLU A 35 -25.98 -21.59 -11.25
CA GLU A 35 -26.54 -22.90 -11.51
C GLU A 35 -28.07 -22.74 -11.53
N ARG A 36 -28.79 -23.64 -12.21
CA ARG A 36 -30.27 -23.64 -12.33
C ARG A 36 -30.81 -24.75 -11.41
N ALA A 37 -31.69 -24.47 -10.44
CA ALA A 37 -33.15 -24.74 -10.44
C ALA A 37 -33.62 -25.04 -8.97
N PRO A 38 -34.92 -25.21 -8.65
CA PRO A 38 -36.15 -24.66 -9.23
C PRO A 38 -36.98 -23.85 -8.21
N ALA A 39 -37.96 -23.10 -8.72
CA ALA A 39 -38.96 -22.37 -7.93
C ALA A 39 -40.12 -23.29 -7.49
N VAL A 40 -40.49 -23.22 -6.21
CA VAL A 40 -41.82 -23.62 -5.71
C VAL A 40 -42.41 -22.39 -5.01
N HIS A 41 -43.62 -22.04 -5.44
CA HIS A 41 -44.44 -20.96 -4.91
C HIS A 41 -44.80 -21.20 -3.44
N GLY A 42 -44.80 -20.14 -2.65
CA GLY A 42 -45.35 -20.10 -1.30
C GLY A 42 -45.57 -18.66 -0.89
N ASP A 43 -46.78 -18.18 -1.09
CA ASP A 43 -47.32 -16.95 -0.51
C ASP A 43 -47.10 -16.92 1.00
N GLY A 44 -46.62 -15.79 1.52
CA GLY A 44 -46.45 -15.60 2.95
C GLY A 44 -45.61 -14.37 3.29
N ALA A 45 -46.24 -13.19 3.27
CA ALA A 45 -45.81 -12.12 4.17
C ALA A 45 -45.96 -12.64 5.62
N PRO A 46 -44.99 -12.37 6.48
CA PRO A 46 -45.14 -11.18 7.30
C PRO A 46 -43.84 -10.39 7.48
N SER A 47 -44.03 -9.10 7.76
CA SER A 47 -43.04 -8.17 8.30
C SER A 47 -42.01 -8.85 9.20
N ARG A 48 -40.75 -8.83 8.76
CA ARG A 48 -39.61 -9.00 9.66
C ARG A 48 -38.70 -7.81 9.47
N ALA A 49 -38.91 -6.86 10.37
CA ALA A 49 -37.98 -5.88 10.89
C ALA A 49 -36.92 -5.35 9.91
N LEU A 50 -37.04 -4.05 9.62
CA LEU A 50 -35.91 -3.13 9.53
C LEU A 50 -34.70 -3.72 10.25
N GLN A 51 -33.77 -4.32 9.51
CA GLN A 51 -32.43 -4.50 10.05
C GLN A 51 -31.92 -3.07 10.26
N PRO A 52 -31.54 -2.69 11.49
CA PRO A 52 -30.73 -1.51 11.66
C PRO A 52 -29.54 -1.74 10.75
N GLU A 53 -29.33 -0.78 9.84
CA GLU A 53 -28.10 -0.55 9.15
C GLU A 53 -26.99 -0.73 10.18
N GLU A 54 -26.36 -1.91 10.18
CA GLU A 54 -25.23 -2.21 11.04
C GLU A 54 -24.15 -1.28 10.51
N ARG A 55 -24.11 -0.07 11.08
CA ARG A 55 -23.04 0.89 10.90
C ARG A 55 -21.79 0.04 11.06
N GLN A 56 -21.10 -0.23 9.97
CA GLN A 56 -19.74 -0.72 10.00
C GLN A 56 -19.00 0.32 10.84
N GLN A 57 -18.88 0.02 12.14
CA GLN A 57 -18.04 0.77 13.02
C GLN A 57 -16.66 0.67 12.38
N PRO A 58 -16.00 1.79 12.03
CA PRO A 58 -14.63 1.72 11.56
C PRO A 58 -13.86 0.97 12.63
N SER A 59 -13.40 -0.24 12.29
CA SER A 59 -12.55 -1.02 13.17
C SER A 59 -11.37 -0.14 13.54
N PRO A 60 -10.95 -0.08 14.81
CA PRO A 60 -9.82 0.74 15.20
C PRO A 60 -8.63 0.41 14.27
N SER A 61 -8.21 1.37 13.45
CA SER A 61 -7.06 1.22 12.55
C SER A 61 -5.83 1.80 13.25
N LYS A 62 -4.70 1.16 13.02
CA LYS A 62 -3.40 1.73 13.37
C LYS A 62 -2.76 2.30 12.11
N SER A 63 -2.02 3.39 12.23
CA SER A 63 -1.35 4.05 11.11
C SER A 63 0.15 4.17 11.36
N CYS A 64 0.94 4.01 10.30
CA CYS A 64 2.37 4.24 10.39
C CYS A 64 2.66 5.76 10.39
N PRO A 65 3.39 6.32 11.37
CA PRO A 65 3.75 7.74 11.38
C PRO A 65 4.68 8.15 10.23
N VAL A 66 5.39 7.18 9.66
CA VAL A 66 6.43 7.43 8.65
C VAL A 66 5.85 7.38 7.24
N CYS A 67 5.21 6.26 6.88
CA CYS A 67 4.67 6.06 5.54
C CYS A 67 3.16 6.32 5.39
N LEU A 68 2.47 6.63 6.50
CA LEU A 68 1.04 6.95 6.57
C LEU A 68 0.11 5.81 6.12
N PHE A 69 0.62 4.59 5.99
CA PHE A 69 -0.19 3.44 5.64
C PHE A 69 -1.01 2.95 6.84
N GLU A 70 -2.26 2.57 6.60
CA GLU A 70 -3.17 2.04 7.61
C GLU A 70 -3.12 0.51 7.67
N TYR A 71 -3.18 -0.01 8.88
CA TYR A 71 -3.09 -1.43 9.17
C TYR A 71 -4.23 -1.86 10.11
N PRO A 72 -4.65 -3.14 10.02
CA PRO A 72 -5.53 -3.72 11.03
C PRO A 72 -4.82 -3.78 12.39
N THR A 73 -5.60 -3.83 13.49
CA THR A 73 -5.08 -3.79 14.88
C THR A 73 -4.04 -4.87 15.23
N GLY A 74 -4.02 -5.98 14.49
CA GLY A 74 -3.11 -7.10 14.71
C GLY A 74 -1.64 -6.74 14.50
N ASN A 75 -1.35 -5.74 13.66
CA ASN A 75 0.02 -5.27 13.46
C ASN A 75 0.41 -4.29 14.57
N ARG A 76 1.62 -4.45 15.10
CA ARG A 76 2.28 -3.49 15.98
C ARG A 76 3.30 -2.64 15.24
N PHE A 77 3.90 -3.20 14.19
CA PHE A 77 4.91 -2.56 13.38
C PHE A 77 4.51 -2.47 11.91
N CYS A 78 4.99 -1.42 11.25
CA CYS A 78 4.83 -1.22 9.82
C CYS A 78 5.69 -2.24 9.04
N VAL A 79 5.07 -3.00 8.15
CA VAL A 79 5.79 -4.02 7.35
C VAL A 79 6.75 -3.43 6.31
N ARG A 80 6.69 -2.11 6.07
CA ARG A 80 7.48 -1.41 5.05
C ARG A 80 8.74 -0.74 5.61
N ASP A 81 8.68 -0.25 6.83
CA ASP A 81 9.74 0.56 7.46
C ASP A 81 10.00 0.18 8.92
N GLY A 82 9.28 -0.79 9.48
CA GLY A 82 9.51 -1.28 10.85
C GLY A 82 9.15 -0.29 11.95
N ALA A 83 8.57 0.88 11.63
CA ALA A 83 8.13 1.84 12.63
C ALA A 83 6.92 1.31 13.42
N GLU A 84 6.84 1.68 14.71
CA GLU A 84 5.69 1.33 15.55
C GLU A 84 4.43 2.06 15.08
N LEU A 85 3.32 1.33 14.99
CA LEU A 85 2.06 1.85 14.48
C LEU A 85 1.29 2.56 15.60
N MET A 86 0.77 3.74 15.29
CA MET A 86 0.00 4.57 16.23
C MET A 86 -1.50 4.35 16.06
N GLU A 87 -2.26 4.48 17.15
CA GLU A 87 -3.71 4.34 17.14
C GLU A 87 -4.40 5.56 16.54
N GLY A 88 -5.41 5.34 15.69
CA GLY A 88 -6.31 6.38 15.19
C GLY A 88 -5.94 6.99 13.83
N HIS A 89 -6.88 7.78 13.30
CA HIS A 89 -6.79 8.50 12.02
C HIS A 89 -6.05 9.86 12.14
N SER A 90 -5.45 10.14 13.30
CA SER A 90 -4.87 11.45 13.63
C SER A 90 -3.39 11.61 13.25
N ALA A 91 -2.84 10.72 12.42
CA ALA A 91 -1.51 10.88 11.82
C ALA A 91 -1.43 12.02 10.77
N MET A 92 -2.45 12.89 10.70
CA MET A 92 -2.35 14.18 10.02
C MET A 92 -1.70 15.22 10.95
N SER A 93 -0.40 15.10 11.15
CA SER A 93 0.43 16.25 11.51
C SER A 93 1.70 16.19 10.69
N SER A 94 1.60 16.75 9.49
CA SER A 94 2.56 17.49 8.64
C SER A 94 4.03 17.08 8.52
N ALA A 95 4.59 16.34 9.47
CA ALA A 95 5.95 15.88 9.48
C ALA A 95 5.95 14.40 9.07
N GLN A 96 6.12 14.16 7.77
CA GLN A 96 6.45 12.82 7.30
C GLN A 96 7.70 12.35 8.03
N GLY A 97 7.69 11.12 8.54
CA GLY A 97 8.84 10.57 9.25
C GLY A 97 10.09 10.49 8.37
N MET A 98 11.22 10.22 9.01
CA MET A 98 12.50 10.02 8.37
C MET A 98 12.72 8.53 8.09
N ILE A 99 13.61 8.19 7.17
CA ILE A 99 14.00 6.80 6.88
C ILE A 99 15.50 6.70 6.66
N CYS A 100 16.10 5.66 7.22
CA CYS A 100 17.50 5.36 6.90
C CYS A 100 17.59 4.76 5.48
N PRO A 101 18.40 5.32 4.57
CA PRO A 101 18.54 4.79 3.22
C PRO A 101 19.22 3.41 3.17
N THR A 102 19.92 3.04 4.24
CA THR A 102 20.70 1.80 4.37
C THR A 102 19.87 0.69 5.02
N CYS A 103 19.52 0.83 6.32
CA CYS A 103 18.74 -0.19 7.02
C CYS A 103 17.22 -0.13 6.76
N ARG A 104 16.74 0.91 6.07
CA ARG A 104 15.33 1.10 5.67
C ARG A 104 14.33 1.24 6.81
N ARG A 105 14.81 1.43 8.04
CA ARG A 105 13.95 1.70 9.20
C ARG A 105 13.42 3.12 9.17
N GLY A 106 12.15 3.26 9.56
CA GLY A 106 11.46 4.53 9.74
C GLY A 106 11.68 5.11 11.13
N TYR A 107 11.82 6.43 11.21
CA TYR A 107 12.15 7.17 12.41
C TYR A 107 11.28 8.44 12.52
N PRO A 108 11.12 9.02 13.73
CA PRO A 108 10.41 10.29 13.89
C PRO A 108 11.13 11.44 13.18
N PHE A 109 10.39 12.52 12.87
CA PHE A 109 10.88 13.62 12.03
C PHE A 109 12.01 14.47 12.65
N ASP A 110 12.20 14.38 13.96
CA ASP A 110 13.22 15.08 14.73
C ASP A 110 14.57 14.36 14.73
N SER A 111 14.62 13.13 14.23
CA SER A 111 15.86 12.36 14.10
C SER A 111 16.63 12.73 12.83
N SER A 112 17.93 13.00 12.96
CA SER A 112 18.80 13.34 11.81
C SER A 112 19.71 12.19 11.38
N TYR A 113 20.04 11.26 12.28
CA TYR A 113 20.96 10.14 12.02
C TYR A 113 20.39 8.82 12.53
N CYS A 114 20.68 7.75 11.79
CA CYS A 114 20.28 6.40 12.14
C CYS A 114 21.08 5.88 13.34
N PRO A 115 20.44 5.31 14.38
CA PRO A 115 21.15 4.75 15.53
C PRO A 115 21.93 3.47 15.22
N GLU A 116 21.57 2.74 14.15
CA GLU A 116 22.17 1.45 13.81
C GLU A 116 23.45 1.58 12.98
N ASP A 117 23.44 2.49 12.00
CA ASP A 117 24.51 2.64 11.00
C ASP A 117 25.11 4.06 10.96
N ALA A 118 24.59 5.01 11.75
CA ALA A 118 24.99 6.42 11.77
C ALA A 118 24.80 7.18 10.45
N ASP A 119 24.10 6.61 9.47
CA ASP A 119 23.81 7.30 8.21
C ASP A 119 22.81 8.44 8.42
N GLU A 120 22.93 9.50 7.60
CA GLU A 120 21.98 10.61 7.60
C GLU A 120 20.61 10.12 7.15
N LEU A 121 19.61 10.38 7.98
CA LEU A 121 18.24 10.02 7.67
C LEU A 121 17.67 10.96 6.63
N VAL A 122 16.85 10.43 5.73
CA VAL A 122 16.20 11.21 4.69
C VAL A 122 14.70 11.25 4.90
N PRO A 123 14.00 12.33 4.48
CA PRO A 123 12.54 12.36 4.51
C PRO A 123 11.92 11.20 3.70
N TYR A 124 10.93 10.51 4.27
CA TYR A 124 10.36 9.31 3.66
C TYR A 124 9.83 9.54 2.24
N GLY A 125 9.18 10.68 2.00
CA GLY A 125 8.66 11.06 0.69
C GLY A 125 9.75 11.12 -0.40
N LEU A 126 10.98 11.50 -0.04
CA LEU A 126 12.11 11.54 -0.97
C LEU A 126 12.69 10.14 -1.21
N TYR A 127 12.74 9.30 -0.17
CA TYR A 127 13.21 7.91 -0.31
C TYR A 127 12.31 7.07 -1.22
N GLY A 128 10.99 7.24 -1.12
CA GLY A 128 10.02 6.54 -1.97
C GLY A 128 10.19 6.86 -3.46
N ALA A 129 10.45 8.13 -3.79
CA ALA A 129 10.73 8.57 -5.16
C ALA A 129 12.03 7.94 -5.70
N ALA A 130 13.09 7.93 -4.89
CA ALA A 130 14.38 7.33 -5.24
C ALA A 130 14.34 5.79 -5.31
N SER A 131 13.44 5.14 -4.58
CA SER A 131 13.31 3.68 -4.54
C SER A 131 12.53 3.10 -5.72
N SER A 132 11.74 3.91 -6.42
CA SER A 132 10.91 3.50 -7.57
C SER A 132 11.72 3.02 -8.78
N THR A 133 13.02 3.33 -8.83
CA THR A 133 13.96 2.89 -9.88
C THR A 133 14.69 1.59 -9.53
N ARG A 134 14.45 0.98 -8.36
CA ARG A 134 15.10 -0.28 -7.99
C ARG A 134 14.43 -1.48 -8.71
N PRO A 135 15.22 -2.43 -9.24
CA PRO A 135 14.68 -3.66 -9.81
C PRO A 135 13.80 -4.38 -8.79
N LEU A 136 12.59 -4.80 -9.21
CA LEU A 136 11.72 -5.61 -8.38
C LEU A 136 12.45 -6.92 -8.06
N VAL A 137 12.90 -7.05 -6.81
CA VAL A 137 13.36 -8.32 -6.25
C VAL A 137 12.31 -9.38 -6.58
N ARG A 138 12.75 -10.55 -7.04
CA ARG A 138 11.91 -11.66 -7.55
C ARG A 138 10.59 -11.72 -6.79
N LEU A 139 9.49 -11.39 -7.47
CA LEU A 139 8.16 -11.27 -6.86
C LEU A 139 7.74 -12.55 -6.10
N ASP A 140 8.35 -13.68 -6.44
CA ASP A 140 8.01 -15.02 -5.95
C ASP A 140 8.83 -15.47 -4.72
N ALA A 141 9.80 -14.67 -4.25
CA ALA A 141 10.64 -15.02 -3.10
C ALA A 141 9.89 -14.78 -1.79
N HIS A 142 9.55 -15.86 -1.08
CA HIS A 142 8.92 -15.76 0.23
C HIS A 142 9.96 -15.34 1.27
N LYS A 143 9.57 -14.50 2.22
CA LYS A 143 10.42 -14.14 3.35
C LYS A 143 9.89 -14.77 4.62
N ILE A 144 10.77 -14.98 5.60
CA ILE A 144 10.42 -15.51 6.91
C ILE A 144 10.93 -14.57 8.00
N CYS A 145 10.14 -14.40 9.06
CA CYS A 145 10.63 -13.73 10.27
C CYS A 145 11.53 -14.69 11.04
N PRO A 146 12.79 -14.32 11.36
CA PRO A 146 13.69 -15.20 12.11
C PRO A 146 13.24 -15.41 13.58
N GLU A 147 12.43 -14.51 14.12
CA GLU A 147 11.96 -14.58 15.52
C GLU A 147 10.71 -15.44 15.67
N CYS A 148 9.67 -15.21 14.86
CA CYS A 148 8.40 -15.93 14.97
C CYS A 148 8.23 -17.09 13.97
N GLY A 149 9.10 -17.20 12.96
CA GLY A 149 9.04 -18.26 11.93
C GLY A 149 7.89 -18.12 10.92
N ILE A 150 7.10 -17.05 10.99
CA ILE A 150 5.97 -16.82 10.07
C ILE A 150 6.49 -16.39 8.69
N ARG A 151 5.84 -16.89 7.63
CA ARG A 151 6.12 -16.50 6.25
C ARG A 151 5.35 -15.24 5.86
N HIS A 152 6.01 -14.36 5.13
CA HIS A 152 5.47 -13.09 4.69
C HIS A 152 5.62 -12.90 3.19
N ALA A 153 4.80 -12.01 2.63
CA ALA A 153 4.89 -11.61 1.23
C ALA A 153 6.26 -11.03 0.89
N SER A 154 6.73 -11.25 -0.34
CA SER A 154 8.01 -10.76 -0.85
C SER A 154 8.20 -9.25 -0.69
N ALA A 155 7.10 -8.49 -0.77
CA ALA A 155 7.07 -7.04 -0.60
C ALA A 155 7.27 -6.55 0.85
N HIS A 156 7.05 -7.40 1.86
CA HIS A 156 7.26 -7.01 3.26
C HIS A 156 8.77 -6.96 3.55
N LEU A 157 9.21 -5.93 4.26
CA LEU A 157 10.58 -5.81 4.74
C LEU A 157 10.70 -6.19 6.21
N PHE A 158 9.66 -5.91 7.00
CA PHE A 158 9.64 -6.16 8.44
C PHE A 158 8.43 -7.01 8.85
N CYS A 159 8.59 -7.77 9.93
CA CYS A 159 7.51 -8.48 10.59
C CYS A 159 6.56 -7.48 11.26
N GLY A 160 5.24 -7.65 11.05
CA GLY A 160 4.24 -6.76 11.63
C GLY A 160 4.03 -6.95 13.13
N GLU A 161 4.45 -8.09 13.69
CA GLU A 161 4.25 -8.43 15.11
C GLU A 161 5.40 -7.96 15.99
N ASP A 162 6.65 -8.12 15.52
CA ASP A 162 7.87 -7.88 16.31
C ASP A 162 8.82 -6.82 15.71
N GLY A 163 8.59 -6.35 14.47
CA GLY A 163 9.42 -5.32 13.83
C GLY A 163 10.79 -5.79 13.35
N THR A 164 11.03 -7.10 13.33
CA THR A 164 12.28 -7.71 12.85
C THR A 164 12.35 -7.69 11.34
N GLU A 165 13.56 -7.50 10.80
CA GLU A 165 13.79 -7.58 9.36
C GLU A 165 13.60 -9.01 8.85
N LEU A 166 12.84 -9.13 7.77
CA LEU A 166 12.49 -10.42 7.17
C LEU A 166 13.60 -10.90 6.26
N VAL A 167 13.98 -12.16 6.43
CA VAL A 167 15.04 -12.78 5.62
C VAL A 167 14.43 -13.58 4.47
N VAL A 168 15.08 -13.53 3.30
CA VAL A 168 14.67 -14.30 2.13
C VAL A 168 15.12 -15.74 2.31
N VAL A 169 14.18 -16.68 2.13
CA VAL A 169 14.46 -18.11 2.09
C VAL A 169 14.20 -18.63 0.68
N ASN A 170 15.22 -19.25 0.08
CA ASN A 170 15.15 -19.90 -1.23
C ASN A 170 14.82 -21.38 -1.09
#